data_AF-A0A8I1TH87-F1
#
_entry.id   AF-A0A8I1TH87-F1
#
_cell.length_a   1.000
_cell.length_b   1.000
_cell.length_c   1.000
_cell.angle_alpha   90.00
_cell.angle_beta   90.00
_cell.angle_gamma   90.00
#
_symmetry.space_group_name_H-M   'P 1'
#
loop_
_entity.id
_entity.type
_entity.pdbx_description
1 polymer ?
#
loop_
_entity_poly.entity_id
_entity_poly.type
_entity_poly.pdbx_seq_one_letter_code
_entity_poly.pdbx_strand_id
1 'polypeptide(L)'
;MIRIPTGPVRLAALAAGSAAIVAAFALTASGAYGPQPQDARGLALAEYREVAAATPAALMFPDAPDGVDAIVTGPVSAEFRARQKAAGCETAQWPNVPVVCYPD
;
A
#
# COMPACT_ATOMS: atom_id res chain seq x y z
N MET A 1 -36.24 -11.95 27.18
CA MET A 1 -36.64 -13.38 27.11
C MET A 1 -37.78 -13.48 26.11
N ILE A 2 -37.52 -13.99 24.90
CA ILE A 2 -38.48 -14.08 23.79
C ILE A 2 -38.87 -15.56 23.67
N ARG A 3 -40.16 -15.85 23.82
CA ARG A 3 -40.72 -17.21 23.84
C ARG A 3 -41.23 -17.56 22.43
N ILE A 4 -40.54 -18.49 21.77
CA ILE A 4 -40.91 -19.00 20.45
C ILE A 4 -41.93 -20.14 20.63
N PRO A 5 -43.13 -20.08 20.01
CA PRO A 5 -44.08 -21.19 20.06
C PRO A 5 -43.65 -22.34 19.15
N THR A 6 -43.42 -23.51 19.76
CA THR A 6 -43.22 -24.81 19.12
C THR A 6 -44.56 -25.45 18.78
N GLY A 7 -44.95 -25.43 17.52
CA GLY A 7 -46.11 -26.17 16.99
C GLY A 7 -45.72 -26.96 15.73
N PRO A 8 -46.13 -28.24 15.59
CA PRO A 8 -45.84 -29.02 14.39
C PRO A 8 -46.86 -28.71 13.28
N VAL A 9 -46.47 -27.92 12.28
CA VAL A 9 -47.28 -27.76 11.07
C VAL A 9 -46.89 -28.84 10.06
N ARG A 10 -47.88 -29.64 9.70
CA ARG A 10 -47.79 -30.86 8.90
C ARG A 10 -47.40 -30.57 7.45
N LEU A 11 -46.51 -31.40 6.91
CA LEU A 11 -46.25 -31.54 5.48
C LEU A 11 -47.55 -31.86 4.74
N ALA A 12 -47.91 -31.01 3.78
CA ALA A 12 -48.84 -31.36 2.71
C ALA A 12 -48.04 -31.46 1.41
N ALA A 13 -47.97 -32.68 0.86
CA ALA A 13 -47.46 -32.95 -0.48
C ALA A 13 -48.54 -32.61 -1.52
N LEU A 14 -48.18 -31.89 -2.57
CA LEU A 14 -48.87 -31.79 -3.87
C LEU A 14 -47.77 -31.38 -4.87
N ALA A 15 -47.30 -32.28 -5.72
CA ALA A 15 -47.91 -32.74 -6.97
C ALA A 15 -47.23 -32.05 -8.18
N ALA A 16 -46.77 -32.91 -9.09
CA ALA A 16 -46.64 -32.71 -10.53
C ALA A 16 -45.69 -31.62 -11.06
N GLY A 17 -44.84 -32.05 -11.99
CA GLY A 17 -44.32 -31.16 -13.03
C GLY A 17 -42.86 -31.37 -13.35
N SER A 18 -42.54 -32.46 -14.05
CA SER A 18 -41.29 -32.55 -14.81
C SER A 18 -41.31 -31.50 -15.91
N ALA A 19 -40.74 -30.32 -15.66
CA ALA A 19 -40.50 -29.30 -16.68
C ALA A 19 -39.01 -28.97 -16.70
N ALA A 20 -38.38 -29.34 -17.81
CA ALA A 20 -36.96 -29.12 -18.10
C ALA A 20 -36.58 -27.65 -17.89
N ILE A 21 -35.73 -27.39 -16.90
CA ILE A 21 -35.10 -26.08 -16.74
C ILE A 21 -33.80 -26.11 -17.54
N VAL A 22 -33.82 -25.27 -18.58
CA VAL A 22 -32.69 -24.88 -19.43
C VAL A 22 -31.42 -24.75 -18.59
N ALA A 23 -30.40 -25.56 -18.89
CA ALA A 23 -29.08 -25.42 -18.31
C ALA A 23 -28.46 -24.11 -18.80
N ALA A 24 -28.70 -23.03 -18.07
CA ALA A 24 -27.88 -21.83 -18.16
C ALA A 24 -26.53 -22.18 -17.56
N PHE A 25 -25.53 -22.40 -18.41
CA PHE A 25 -24.13 -22.47 -18.01
C PHE A 25 -23.71 -21.08 -17.49
N ALA A 26 -23.98 -20.82 -16.22
CA ALA A 26 -23.29 -19.75 -15.51
C ALA A 26 -21.87 -20.24 -15.24
N LEU A 27 -20.91 -19.80 -16.06
CA LEU A 27 -19.50 -19.81 -15.67
C LEU A 27 -19.36 -18.90 -14.45
N THR A 28 -19.61 -19.41 -13.25
CA THR A 28 -19.02 -18.83 -12.05
C THR A 28 -17.57 -19.28 -12.05
N ALA A 29 -16.76 -18.62 -12.87
CA ALA A 29 -15.34 -18.54 -12.57
C ALA A 29 -15.27 -17.89 -11.19
N SER A 30 -15.11 -18.70 -10.15
CA SER A 30 -14.61 -18.27 -8.85
C SER A 30 -13.14 -17.88 -9.01
N GLY A 31 -12.89 -16.92 -9.89
CA GLY A 31 -11.75 -16.03 -9.76
C GLY A 31 -12.07 -15.17 -8.54
N ALA A 32 -11.51 -15.53 -7.40
CA ALA A 32 -11.45 -14.67 -6.25
C ALA A 32 -10.79 -13.35 -6.68
N TYR A 33 -11.61 -12.36 -7.07
CA TYR A 33 -11.20 -10.96 -7.08
C TYR A 33 -11.17 -10.53 -5.61
N GLY A 34 -10.16 -11.00 -4.89
CA GLY A 34 -9.79 -10.40 -3.61
C GLY A 34 -9.45 -8.92 -3.83
N PRO A 35 -9.53 -8.07 -2.79
CA PRO A 35 -9.03 -6.70 -2.88
C PRO A 35 -7.59 -6.75 -3.38
N GLN A 36 -7.36 -6.16 -4.55
CA GLN A 36 -6.02 -5.99 -5.10
C GLN A 36 -5.25 -5.09 -4.14
N PRO A 37 -4.04 -5.46 -3.67
CA PRO A 37 -3.27 -4.72 -2.63
C PRO A 37 -2.77 -3.33 -3.05
N GLN A 38 -3.30 -2.76 -4.12
CA GLN A 38 -2.93 -1.46 -4.67
C GLN A 38 -3.51 -0.28 -3.88
N ASP A 39 -4.59 -0.50 -3.14
CA ASP A 39 -5.09 0.39 -2.10
C ASP A 39 -4.09 0.52 -0.94
N ALA A 40 -3.56 -0.59 -0.44
CA ALA A 40 -2.54 -0.58 0.61
C ALA A 40 -1.22 0.07 0.15
N ARG A 41 -0.77 -0.20 -1.09
CA ARG A 41 0.40 0.48 -1.67
C ARG A 41 0.16 1.97 -1.88
N GLY A 42 -1.04 2.37 -2.28
CA GLY A 42 -1.41 3.78 -2.48
C GLY A 42 -1.41 4.57 -1.18
N LEU A 43 -1.95 4.00 -0.10
CA LEU A 43 -1.92 4.60 1.24
C LEU A 43 -0.48 4.69 1.77
N ALA A 44 0.32 3.65 1.61
CA ALA A 44 1.74 3.66 2.02
C ALA A 44 2.57 4.70 1.25
N LEU A 45 2.33 4.88 -0.05
CA LEU A 45 2.98 5.93 -0.86
C LEU A 45 2.53 7.33 -0.45
N ALA A 46 1.25 7.51 -0.11
CA ALA A 46 0.73 8.80 0.36
C ALA A 46 1.34 9.17 1.72
N GLU A 47 1.35 8.22 2.66
CA GLU A 47 2.00 8.38 3.97
C GLU A 47 3.50 8.63 3.82
N TYR A 48 4.19 7.90 2.95
CA TYR A 48 5.60 8.12 2.66
C TYR A 48 5.88 9.52 2.11
N ARG A 49 5.05 10.03 1.19
CA ARG A 49 5.20 11.40 0.67
C ARG A 49 4.95 12.45 1.74
N GLU A 50 4.01 12.21 2.64
CA GLU A 50 3.73 13.14 3.76
C GLU A 50 4.88 13.15 4.77
N VAL A 51 5.40 11.97 5.14
CA VAL A 51 6.61 11.85 5.96
C VAL A 51 7.80 12.48 5.26
N ALA A 52 7.94 12.27 3.95
CA ALA A 52 8.98 12.91 3.16
C ALA A 52 8.88 14.41 3.32
N ALA A 53 7.76 15.04 2.96
CA ALA A 53 7.54 16.48 3.05
C ALA A 53 7.81 17.09 4.45
N ALA A 54 7.77 16.29 5.53
CA ALA A 54 8.08 16.74 6.88
C ALA A 54 9.59 16.74 7.23
N THR A 55 10.43 16.05 6.47
CA THR A 55 11.89 15.98 6.74
C THR A 55 12.65 17.19 6.15
N PRO A 56 13.76 17.64 6.79
CA PRO A 56 14.56 18.75 6.27
C PRO A 56 15.08 18.53 4.83
N ALA A 57 15.48 17.30 4.48
CA ALA A 57 15.98 17.01 3.14
C ALA A 57 14.88 17.10 2.08
N ALA A 58 13.68 16.60 2.34
CA ALA A 58 12.58 16.71 1.37
C ALA A 58 12.07 18.14 1.20
N LEU A 59 12.15 18.96 2.25
CA LEU A 59 11.84 20.40 2.13
C LEU A 59 12.83 21.11 1.19
N MET A 60 14.08 20.64 1.13
CA MET A 60 15.11 21.14 0.20
C MET A 60 14.90 20.64 -1.23
N PHE A 61 14.36 19.43 -1.40
CA PHE A 61 14.09 18.80 -2.71
C PHE A 61 12.60 18.42 -2.90
N PRO A 62 11.69 19.41 -2.98
CA PRO A 62 10.25 19.15 -3.04
C PRO A 62 9.78 18.50 -4.36
N ASP A 63 10.60 18.58 -5.41
CA ASP A 63 10.38 17.97 -6.72
C ASP A 63 10.87 16.51 -6.80
N ALA A 64 11.52 16.00 -5.75
CA ALA A 64 12.05 14.64 -5.67
C ALA A 64 11.27 13.78 -4.64
N PRO A 65 10.02 13.37 -4.91
CA PRO A 65 9.21 12.58 -3.98
C PRO A 65 9.82 11.20 -3.68
N ASP A 66 10.52 10.62 -4.65
CA ASP A 66 11.23 9.35 -4.53
C ASP A 66 12.66 9.53 -3.98
N GLY A 67 13.08 10.77 -3.76
CA GLY A 67 14.30 11.14 -3.07
C GLY A 67 15.52 11.41 -3.92
N VAL A 68 16.56 11.86 -3.22
CA VAL A 68 17.87 12.20 -3.78
C VAL A 68 18.93 11.38 -3.04
N ASP A 69 19.88 10.83 -3.80
CA ASP A 69 21.00 10.05 -3.23
C ASP A 69 21.78 10.90 -2.22
N ALA A 70 22.03 10.35 -1.04
CA ALA A 70 22.83 10.99 0.01
C ALA A 70 24.33 11.05 -0.35
N ILE A 71 24.76 10.29 -1.37
CA ILE A 71 26.13 10.28 -1.88
C ILE A 71 26.20 10.99 -3.23
N VAL A 72 27.10 11.96 -3.32
CA VAL A 72 27.37 12.69 -4.56
C VAL A 72 28.32 11.85 -5.42
N THR A 73 27.89 11.52 -6.64
CA THR A 73 28.67 10.70 -7.59
C THR A 73 29.72 11.51 -8.38
N GLY A 74 29.67 12.84 -8.30
CA GLY A 74 30.64 13.75 -8.93
C GLY A 74 31.88 14.07 -8.07
N PRO A 75 32.86 14.79 -8.63
CA PRO A 75 34.02 15.26 -7.87
C PRO A 75 33.57 16.27 -6.82
N VAL A 76 33.86 15.95 -5.56
CA VAL A 76 33.66 16.84 -4.41
C VAL A 76 35.00 17.14 -3.73
N SER A 77 35.03 18.07 -2.78
CA SER A 77 36.25 18.34 -1.99
C SER A 77 36.55 17.21 -0.99
N ALA A 78 37.77 17.17 -0.46
CA ALA A 78 38.15 16.19 0.56
C ALA A 78 37.42 16.45 1.89
N GLU A 79 37.22 17.73 2.21
CA GLU A 79 36.50 18.21 3.38
C GLU A 79 35.04 17.77 3.32
N PHE A 80 34.39 17.89 2.16
CA PHE A 80 33.01 17.45 2.00
C PHE A 80 32.86 15.94 2.18
N ARG A 81 33.77 15.15 1.60
CA ARG A 81 33.81 13.69 1.83
C ARG A 81 33.96 13.35 3.31
N ALA A 82 34.80 14.09 4.04
CA ALA A 82 34.95 13.89 5.48
C ALA A 82 33.66 14.22 6.24
N ARG A 83 32.93 15.29 5.86
CA ARG A 83 31.62 15.62 6.43
C ARG A 83 30.59 14.52 6.14
N GLN A 84 30.53 14.01 4.91
CA GLN A 84 29.61 12.96 4.53
C GLN A 84 29.83 11.67 5.34
N LYS A 85 31.10 11.26 5.49
CA LYS A 85 31.47 10.11 6.31
C LYS A 85 31.13 10.33 7.79
N ALA A 86 31.42 11.51 8.34
CA ALA A 86 31.12 11.84 9.73
C ALA A 86 29.61 11.86 10.01
N ALA A 87 28.79 12.20 8.99
CA ALA A 87 27.33 12.22 9.07
C ALA A 87 26.67 10.87 8.71
N GLY A 88 27.45 9.86 8.30
CA GLY A 88 26.92 8.54 7.95
C GLY A 88 26.09 8.51 6.67
N CYS A 89 26.38 9.40 5.72
CA CYS A 89 25.61 9.54 4.48
C CYS A 89 25.56 8.25 3.64
N GLU A 90 26.54 7.35 3.78
CA GLU A 90 26.55 6.04 3.11
C GLU A 90 25.41 5.10 3.54
N THR A 91 24.79 5.36 4.68
CA THR A 91 23.71 4.52 5.25
C THR A 91 22.39 5.27 5.39
N ALA A 92 22.40 6.59 5.15
CA ALA A 92 21.22 7.42 5.20
C ALA A 92 20.24 7.01 4.09
N GLN A 93 18.95 6.97 4.43
CA GLN A 93 17.90 6.54 3.51
C GLN A 93 16.85 7.63 3.43
N TRP A 94 16.43 7.94 2.21
CA TRP A 94 15.34 8.87 1.97
C TRP A 94 14.07 8.44 2.73
N PRO A 95 13.33 9.36 3.39
CA PRO A 95 13.55 10.81 3.44
C PRO A 95 14.45 11.30 4.60
N ASN A 96 14.96 10.39 5.41
CA ASN A 96 15.74 10.68 6.62
C ASN A 96 17.23 10.87 6.30
N VAL A 97 17.54 11.77 5.38
CA VAL A 97 18.92 12.11 5.02
C VAL A 97 19.33 13.42 5.71
N PRO A 98 20.48 13.46 6.42
CA PRO A 98 21.00 14.71 6.95
C PRO A 98 21.30 15.72 5.83
N VAL A 99 20.91 16.98 5.99
CA VAL A 99 21.14 18.02 4.96
C VAL A 99 22.62 18.23 4.64
N VAL A 100 23.52 17.95 5.60
CA VAL A 100 24.98 18.00 5.42
C VAL A 100 25.53 16.98 4.41
N CYS A 101 24.72 15.98 4.04
CA CYS A 101 25.05 15.03 2.98
C CYS A 101 25.00 15.65 1.59
N TYR A 102 24.35 16.81 1.46
CA TYR A 102 24.26 17.55 0.21
C TYR A 102 25.24 18.73 0.22
N PRO A 103 25.85 19.03 -0.94
CA PRO A 103 26.65 20.24 -1.08
C PRO A 103 25.73 21.46 -1.06
N ASP A 104 26.25 22.58 -0.55
CA ASP A 104 25.60 23.89 -0.60
C ASP A 104 25.55 24.46 -2.04
#